data_AF-A0A512IWI8-F1
#
_entry.id   AF-A0A512IWI8-F1
#
_cell.length_a   1.000
_cell.length_b   1.000
_cell.length_c   1.000
_cell.angle_alpha   90.00
_cell.angle_beta   90.00
_cell.angle_gamma   90.00
#
_symmetry.space_group_name_H-M   'P 1'
#
loop_
_entity.id
_entity.type
_entity.pdbx_description
1 polymer ?
#
loop_
_entity_poly.entity_id
_entity_poly.type
_entity_poly.pdbx_seq_one_letter_code
_entity_poly.pdbx_strand_id
1 'polypeptide(L)'
;MSSGFAVRAGAALISLLCVAAPGLAAPKKDEAPALTHEAVNAAAPEAKDSGKPQKKGARKEARKDDPDALIVKAQVLLDRARFSPGAIDGRDGDNYRGALAAYAKAQDLPETKSLTPELFEKLQATGAEAVITEYTITEDDVRGPFAEKIPAKMEDQADLETLGYTNPREMLAERFHMSRDLLSALNPDAAFDKPGTVIAVAAVPPLESGKLKGKELPKAPKVSRIEVDKASRDVRAFDKGGKLLAYYPASIGSEEKPAPSGEAKVKGVAFEPTYTYNPKYQFAGVKSKETFTIKPGPNNPVGVVWIDLSIPSYGIHGTPDPEKVGKTESHGCIRLTNWDARDLALHVERGATVSFKDE
;
A
#
# COMPACT_ATOMS: atom_id res chain seq x y z
N MET A 1 -65.16 64.53 -53.91
CA MET A 1 -64.92 63.31 -54.72
C MET A 1 -63.56 62.76 -54.36
N SER A 2 -63.46 61.45 -54.08
CA SER A 2 -62.23 60.62 -53.98
C SER A 2 -61.19 61.00 -52.91
N SER A 3 -61.06 60.21 -51.84
CA SER A 3 -60.18 59.02 -51.70
C SER A 3 -58.69 59.41 -51.65
N GLY A 4 -57.91 59.15 -50.60
CA GLY A 4 -57.90 58.02 -49.68
C GLY A 4 -56.77 57.06 -50.08
N PHE A 5 -55.51 57.46 -49.86
CA PHE A 5 -54.34 56.57 -49.99
C PHE A 5 -53.88 56.12 -48.59
N ALA A 6 -54.14 54.86 -48.28
CA ALA A 6 -53.64 54.19 -47.09
C ALA A 6 -52.24 53.61 -47.37
N VAL A 7 -51.25 54.03 -46.59
CA VAL A 7 -49.91 53.43 -46.55
C VAL A 7 -50.00 52.15 -45.72
N ARG A 8 -49.67 51.00 -46.34
CA ARG A 8 -49.53 49.71 -45.64
C ARG A 8 -48.24 49.72 -44.81
N ALA A 9 -48.38 49.69 -43.48
CA ALA A 9 -47.32 49.32 -42.57
C ALA A 9 -47.15 47.78 -42.59
N GLY A 10 -45.98 47.32 -43.03
CA GLY A 10 -45.57 45.92 -42.88
C GLY A 10 -44.96 45.71 -41.49
N ALA A 11 -45.60 44.86 -40.68
CA ALA A 11 -45.06 44.41 -39.40
C ALA A 11 -43.93 43.40 -39.64
N ALA A 12 -42.72 43.74 -39.18
CA ALA A 12 -41.62 42.79 -39.09
C ALA A 12 -41.78 41.95 -37.81
N LEU A 13 -41.98 40.63 -37.98
CA LEU A 13 -41.86 39.67 -36.87
C LEU A 13 -40.37 39.55 -36.50
N ILE A 14 -40.02 40.04 -35.32
CA ILE A 14 -38.74 39.72 -34.66
C ILE A 14 -38.90 38.37 -33.97
N SER A 15 -38.32 37.34 -34.56
CA SER A 15 -38.19 36.01 -33.96
C SER A 15 -37.19 36.08 -32.80
N LEU A 16 -37.67 36.09 -31.56
CA LEU A 16 -36.83 35.94 -30.36
C LEU A 16 -36.32 34.49 -30.33
N LEU A 17 -35.07 34.26 -30.78
CA LEU A 17 -34.37 33.02 -30.46
C LEU A 17 -33.95 33.08 -28.99
N CYS A 18 -34.67 32.37 -28.11
CA CYS A 18 -34.16 32.02 -26.79
C CYS A 18 -32.99 31.04 -26.97
N VAL A 19 -31.76 31.52 -26.83
CA VAL A 19 -30.58 30.68 -26.66
C VAL A 19 -30.66 30.08 -25.26
N ALA A 20 -31.07 28.82 -25.17
CA ALA A 20 -30.99 28.05 -23.94
C ALA A 20 -29.49 27.81 -23.63
N ALA A 21 -29.02 28.35 -22.50
CA ALA A 21 -27.72 27.99 -21.96
C ALA A 21 -27.70 26.48 -21.65
N PRO A 22 -26.61 25.75 -21.96
CA PRO A 22 -26.48 24.37 -21.52
C PRO A 22 -26.43 24.36 -19.99
N GLY A 23 -27.50 23.86 -19.37
CA GLY A 23 -27.55 23.64 -17.94
C GLY A 23 -26.44 22.67 -17.54
N LEU A 24 -25.59 23.08 -16.60
CA LEU A 24 -24.76 22.19 -15.81
C LEU A 24 -25.69 21.12 -15.22
N ALA A 25 -25.59 19.91 -15.75
CA ALA A 25 -26.33 18.77 -15.22
C ALA A 25 -25.90 18.57 -13.76
N ALA A 26 -26.84 18.73 -12.83
CA ALA A 26 -26.63 18.31 -11.46
C ALA A 26 -26.24 16.82 -11.44
N PRO A 27 -25.28 16.40 -10.59
CA PRO A 27 -24.89 15.01 -10.52
C PRO A 27 -26.11 14.13 -10.20
N LYS A 28 -26.28 13.04 -10.96
CA LYS A 28 -27.35 12.06 -10.73
C LYS A 28 -27.15 11.46 -9.33
N LYS A 29 -28.19 11.55 -8.50
CA LYS A 29 -28.18 11.19 -7.06
C LYS A 29 -28.00 9.69 -6.73
N ASP A 30 -27.84 8.81 -7.73
CA ASP A 30 -27.94 7.35 -7.54
C ASP A 30 -26.70 6.55 -7.99
N GLU A 31 -25.60 7.22 -8.34
CA GLU A 31 -24.32 6.55 -8.56
C GLU A 31 -23.61 6.37 -7.21
N ALA A 32 -23.13 5.16 -6.89
CA ALA A 32 -22.16 5.02 -5.80
C ALA A 32 -21.02 6.00 -6.09
N PRO A 33 -20.56 6.82 -5.10
CA PRO A 33 -19.51 7.78 -5.36
C PRO A 33 -18.34 7.01 -5.96
N ALA A 34 -17.92 7.40 -7.16
CA ALA A 34 -16.73 6.84 -7.77
C ALA A 34 -15.58 7.00 -6.78
N LEU A 35 -14.66 6.04 -6.75
CA LEU A 35 -13.46 6.13 -5.94
C LEU A 35 -12.58 7.25 -6.52
N THR A 36 -12.82 8.49 -6.10
CA THR A 36 -12.03 9.66 -6.49
C THR A 36 -11.14 10.12 -5.36
N HIS A 37 -10.09 10.89 -5.68
CA HIS A 37 -9.20 11.42 -4.64
C HIS A 37 -9.96 12.34 -3.66
N GLU A 38 -10.96 13.10 -4.13
CA GLU A 38 -11.79 13.97 -3.29
C GLU A 38 -12.69 13.14 -2.37
N ALA A 39 -13.30 12.08 -2.90
CA ALA A 39 -14.14 11.17 -2.12
C ALA A 39 -13.34 10.50 -1.00
N VAL A 40 -12.12 10.02 -1.30
CA VAL A 40 -11.21 9.45 -0.30
C VAL A 40 -10.81 10.49 0.74
N ASN A 41 -10.36 11.67 0.32
CA ASN A 41 -9.93 12.73 1.23
C ASN A 41 -11.07 13.22 2.15
N ALA A 42 -12.31 13.28 1.64
CA ALA A 42 -13.48 13.70 2.39
C ALA A 42 -14.12 12.60 3.26
N ALA A 43 -13.75 11.32 3.07
CA ALA A 43 -14.37 10.21 3.78
C ALA A 43 -14.22 10.33 5.31
N ALA A 44 -15.28 9.99 6.04
CA ALA A 44 -15.29 9.92 7.51
C ALA A 44 -16.29 8.85 7.97
N PRO A 45 -16.09 8.22 9.14
CA PRO A 45 -17.09 7.33 9.73
C PRO A 45 -18.41 8.07 9.95
N GLU A 46 -19.53 7.42 9.67
CA GLU A 46 -20.84 7.99 10.00
C GLU A 46 -20.95 8.17 11.52
N ALA A 47 -21.23 9.39 11.97
CA ALA A 47 -21.64 9.62 13.34
C ALA A 47 -22.94 8.83 13.58
N LYS A 48 -23.02 8.08 14.69
CA LYS A 48 -24.27 7.42 15.10
C LYS A 48 -25.30 8.51 15.43
N ASP A 49 -26.03 9.00 14.42
CA ASP A 49 -27.22 9.80 14.66
C ASP A 49 -28.35 8.84 15.04
N SER A 50 -28.78 8.91 16.30
CA SER A 50 -29.96 8.23 16.80
C SER A 50 -31.22 8.89 16.23
N GLY A 51 -31.47 8.69 14.93
CA GLY A 51 -32.54 9.39 14.23
C GLY A 51 -33.07 8.66 12.99
N LYS A 52 -34.10 7.81 13.19
CA LYS A 52 -35.03 7.17 12.23
C LYS A 52 -34.45 6.52 10.95
N PRO A 53 -34.97 5.34 10.55
CA PRO A 53 -34.51 4.65 9.34
C PRO A 53 -34.80 5.48 8.09
N GLN A 54 -33.75 6.03 7.46
CA GLN A 54 -33.86 6.55 6.10
C GLN A 54 -34.14 5.38 5.14
N LYS A 55 -35.13 5.57 4.26
CA LYS A 55 -35.47 4.61 3.20
C LYS A 55 -34.24 4.36 2.34
N LYS A 56 -33.79 3.10 2.28
CA LYS A 56 -32.81 2.61 1.31
C LYS A 56 -33.35 2.83 -0.10
N GLY A 57 -32.97 3.93 -0.75
CA GLY A 57 -32.98 4.02 -2.20
C GLY A 57 -32.01 2.97 -2.76
N ALA A 58 -32.37 2.35 -3.89
CA ALA A 58 -31.58 1.30 -4.52
C ALA A 58 -30.27 1.87 -5.08
N ARG A 59 -29.29 2.10 -4.20
CA ARG A 59 -27.89 2.29 -4.56
C ARG A 59 -27.46 1.00 -5.24
N LYS A 60 -26.92 1.08 -6.45
CA LYS A 60 -26.27 -0.05 -7.11
C LYS A 60 -25.24 -0.58 -6.09
N GLU A 61 -25.44 -1.79 -5.58
CA GLU A 61 -24.57 -2.35 -4.55
C GLU A 61 -23.14 -2.33 -5.09
N ALA A 62 -22.25 -1.58 -4.44
CA ALA A 62 -20.82 -1.71 -4.67
C ALA A 62 -20.48 -3.20 -4.53
N ARG A 63 -19.70 -3.76 -5.46
CA ARG A 63 -19.35 -5.17 -5.32
C ARG A 63 -18.60 -5.32 -4.00
N LYS A 64 -18.83 -6.43 -3.30
CA LYS A 64 -18.22 -6.73 -2.00
C LYS A 64 -16.68 -6.58 -1.98
N ASP A 65 -16.05 -6.61 -3.16
CA ASP A 65 -14.61 -6.58 -3.35
C ASP A 65 -14.07 -5.23 -3.91
N ASP A 66 -14.94 -4.24 -4.16
CA ASP A 66 -14.55 -2.91 -4.62
C ASP A 66 -13.88 -2.12 -3.48
N PRO A 67 -12.84 -1.32 -3.75
CA PRO A 67 -12.21 -0.49 -2.73
C PRO A 67 -13.17 0.55 -2.13
N ASP A 68 -13.16 0.67 -0.80
CA ASP A 68 -13.94 1.66 -0.06
C ASP A 68 -13.10 2.90 0.28
N ALA A 69 -13.65 4.09 0.01
CA ALA A 69 -12.95 5.35 0.18
C ALA A 69 -12.52 5.63 1.63
N LEU A 70 -13.35 5.25 2.62
CA LEU A 70 -13.02 5.42 4.04
C LEU A 70 -11.92 4.44 4.45
N ILE A 71 -11.95 3.21 3.94
CA ILE A 71 -10.89 2.23 4.20
C ILE A 71 -9.57 2.69 3.58
N VAL A 72 -9.56 3.19 2.33
CA VAL A 72 -8.34 3.75 1.72
C VAL A 72 -7.76 4.86 2.60
N LYS A 73 -8.61 5.79 3.07
CA LYS A 73 -8.17 6.88 3.96
C LYS A 73 -7.57 6.35 5.25
N ALA A 74 -8.22 5.40 5.90
CA ALA A 74 -7.73 4.81 7.14
C ALA A 74 -6.41 4.06 6.95
N GLN A 75 -6.28 3.28 5.87
CA GLN A 75 -5.04 2.58 5.51
C GLN A 75 -3.86 3.55 5.30
N VAL A 76 -4.07 4.67 4.60
CA VAL A 76 -3.01 5.69 4.43
C VAL A 76 -2.60 6.31 5.78
N LEU A 77 -3.56 6.65 6.64
CA LEU A 77 -3.26 7.23 7.96
C LEU A 77 -2.51 6.23 8.86
N LEU A 78 -2.89 4.95 8.79
CA LEU A 78 -2.22 3.86 9.49
C LEU A 78 -0.76 3.68 9.01
N ASP A 79 -0.53 3.68 7.70
CA ASP A 79 0.81 3.62 7.10
C ASP A 79 1.70 4.79 7.57
N ARG A 80 1.19 6.03 7.51
CA ARG A 80 1.88 7.23 8.03
C ARG A 80 2.22 7.13 9.51
N ALA A 81 1.36 6.48 10.29
CA ALA A 81 1.57 6.25 11.72
C ALA A 81 2.56 5.11 12.03
N ARG A 82 3.07 4.41 11.01
CA ARG A 82 3.88 3.18 11.09
C ARG A 82 3.13 1.97 11.66
N PHE A 83 1.81 1.94 11.50
CA PHE A 83 0.97 0.78 11.77
C PHE A 83 0.48 0.25 10.44
N SER A 84 1.39 -0.37 9.68
CA SER A 84 1.18 -0.69 8.27
C SER A 84 -0.05 -1.59 8.07
N PRO A 85 -0.94 -1.27 7.12
CA PRO A 85 -1.99 -2.18 6.66
C PRO A 85 -1.47 -3.20 5.62
N GLY A 86 -0.16 -3.23 5.35
CA GLY A 86 0.41 -3.89 4.18
C GLY A 86 0.11 -3.06 2.93
N ALA A 87 -0.24 -3.72 1.82
CA ALA A 87 -0.63 -3.00 0.59
C ALA A 87 -1.93 -2.24 0.81
N ILE A 88 -1.91 -0.93 0.56
CA ILE A 88 -3.11 -0.09 0.55
C ILE A 88 -3.96 -0.53 -0.64
N ASP A 89 -5.10 -1.13 -0.34
CA ASP A 89 -5.99 -1.77 -1.32
C ASP A 89 -7.46 -1.34 -1.18
N GLY A 90 -7.77 -0.56 -0.14
CA GLY A 90 -9.11 -0.07 0.17
C GLY A 90 -10.08 -1.14 0.63
N ARG A 91 -9.61 -2.32 1.07
CA ARG A 91 -10.47 -3.45 1.45
C ARG A 91 -10.40 -3.75 2.95
N ASP A 92 -11.53 -4.23 3.49
CA ASP A 92 -11.63 -4.68 4.88
C ASP A 92 -11.04 -6.09 5.05
N GLY A 93 -9.71 -6.18 4.95
CA GLY A 93 -8.93 -7.41 5.11
C GLY A 93 -8.28 -7.56 6.48
N ASP A 94 -7.72 -8.74 6.75
CA ASP A 94 -7.12 -9.07 8.06
C ASP A 94 -5.93 -8.18 8.41
N ASN A 95 -5.07 -7.82 7.44
CA ASN A 95 -3.97 -6.89 7.68
C ASN A 95 -4.47 -5.51 8.16
N TYR A 96 -5.51 -4.97 7.51
CA TYR A 96 -6.12 -3.69 7.92
C TYR A 96 -6.69 -3.76 9.34
N ARG A 97 -7.40 -4.85 9.67
CA ARG A 97 -7.95 -5.07 11.00
C ARG A 97 -6.87 -5.26 12.07
N GLY A 98 -5.77 -5.94 11.74
CA GLY A 98 -4.61 -6.09 12.61
C GLY A 98 -3.94 -4.75 12.90
N ALA A 99 -3.74 -3.93 11.87
CA ALA A 99 -3.20 -2.58 12.00
C ALA A 99 -4.08 -1.67 12.88
N LEU A 100 -5.41 -1.72 12.72
CA LEU A 100 -6.34 -1.00 13.60
C LEU A 100 -6.22 -1.44 15.06
N ALA A 101 -6.16 -2.74 15.32
CA ALA A 101 -6.04 -3.27 16.68
C ALA A 101 -4.72 -2.86 17.34
N ALA A 102 -3.61 -2.97 16.61
CA ALA A 102 -2.30 -2.55 17.07
C ALA A 102 -2.23 -1.03 17.31
N TYR A 103 -2.82 -0.23 16.43
CA TYR A 103 -2.86 1.23 16.60
C TYR A 103 -3.72 1.63 17.79
N ALA A 104 -4.91 1.02 17.96
CA ALA A 104 -5.77 1.27 19.12
C ALA A 104 -5.03 1.00 20.43
N LYS A 105 -4.35 -0.15 20.53
CA LYS A 105 -3.50 -0.49 21.67
C LYS A 105 -2.41 0.55 21.93
N ALA A 106 -1.74 1.02 20.88
CA ALA A 106 -0.70 2.04 20.99
C ALA A 106 -1.22 3.43 21.39
N GLN A 107 -2.52 3.68 21.24
CA GLN A 107 -3.21 4.90 21.68
C GLN A 107 -3.89 4.74 23.05
N ASP A 108 -3.60 3.66 23.78
CA ASP A 108 -4.22 3.30 25.07
C ASP A 108 -5.76 3.16 24.97
N LEU A 109 -6.26 2.77 23.80
CA LEU A 109 -7.67 2.48 23.55
C LEU A 109 -7.94 0.97 23.61
N PRO A 110 -9.20 0.55 23.85
CA PRO A 110 -9.59 -0.85 23.71
C PRO A 110 -9.25 -1.38 22.31
N GLU A 111 -8.63 -2.57 22.26
CA GLU A 111 -8.31 -3.22 20.99
C GLU A 111 -9.59 -3.42 20.16
N THR A 112 -9.54 -3.02 18.90
CA THR A 112 -10.68 -3.09 17.97
C THR A 112 -10.21 -3.44 16.58
N LYS A 113 -10.97 -4.30 15.90
CA LYS A 113 -10.78 -4.65 14.48
C LYS A 113 -11.63 -3.79 13.54
N SER A 114 -12.20 -2.71 14.05
CA SER A 114 -13.08 -1.81 13.30
C SER A 114 -12.69 -0.36 13.55
N LEU A 115 -12.83 0.47 12.52
CA LEU A 115 -12.56 1.90 12.58
C LEU A 115 -13.67 2.61 13.36
N THR A 116 -13.47 2.75 14.67
CA THR A 116 -14.39 3.52 15.52
C THR A 116 -14.18 5.02 15.31
N PRO A 117 -15.18 5.87 15.59
CA PRO A 117 -15.01 7.32 15.52
C PRO A 117 -13.82 7.83 16.36
N GLU A 118 -13.66 7.31 17.57
CA GLU A 118 -12.54 7.66 18.47
C GLU A 118 -11.18 7.27 17.88
N LEU A 119 -11.06 6.06 17.31
CA LEU A 119 -9.81 5.62 16.68
C LEU A 119 -9.50 6.44 15.42
N PHE A 120 -10.53 6.79 14.65
CA PHE A 120 -10.40 7.65 13.48
C PHE A 120 -9.92 9.06 13.85
N GLU A 121 -10.45 9.65 14.93
CA GLU A 121 -9.97 10.93 15.45
C GLU A 121 -8.47 10.88 15.82
N LYS A 122 -8.02 9.80 16.47
CA LYS A 122 -6.58 9.58 16.76
C LYS A 122 -5.74 9.50 15.49
N LEU A 123 -6.21 8.76 14.48
CA LEU A 123 -5.53 8.66 13.19
C LEU A 123 -5.44 10.03 12.49
N GLN A 124 -6.52 10.82 12.49
CA GLN A 124 -6.51 12.16 11.89
C GLN A 124 -5.59 13.14 12.62
N ALA A 125 -5.41 12.96 13.94
CA ALA A 125 -4.47 13.78 14.70
C ALA A 125 -3.00 13.56 14.31
N THR A 126 -2.68 12.52 13.52
CA THR A 126 -1.32 12.29 12.99
C THR A 126 -0.93 13.29 11.90
N GLY A 127 -1.90 13.93 11.24
CA GLY A 127 -1.66 14.97 10.24
C GLY A 127 -2.93 15.42 9.52
N ALA A 128 -3.01 16.73 9.23
CA ALA A 128 -4.14 17.33 8.51
C ALA A 128 -4.01 17.27 6.98
N GLU A 129 -2.89 16.75 6.47
CA GLU A 129 -2.59 16.66 5.04
C GLU A 129 -3.50 15.64 4.34
N ALA A 130 -3.85 15.93 3.09
CA ALA A 130 -4.61 15.03 2.23
C ALA A 130 -3.96 13.63 2.19
N VAL A 131 -4.78 12.58 2.23
CA VAL A 131 -4.33 11.18 2.20
C VAL A 131 -4.11 10.66 0.78
N ILE A 132 -4.79 11.26 -0.20
CA ILE A 132 -4.52 11.09 -1.62
C ILE A 132 -4.03 12.41 -2.18
N THR A 133 -2.91 12.38 -2.90
CA THR A 133 -2.29 13.54 -3.55
C THR A 133 -2.06 13.27 -5.03
N GLU A 134 -1.80 14.31 -5.80
CA GLU A 134 -1.40 14.20 -7.19
C GLU A 134 0.11 13.96 -7.33
N TYR A 135 0.47 13.09 -8.26
CA TYR A 135 1.83 12.83 -8.68
C TYR A 135 1.92 12.92 -10.19
N THR A 136 2.91 13.65 -10.71
CA THR A 136 3.20 13.71 -12.14
C THR A 136 4.25 12.67 -12.49
N ILE A 137 3.89 11.70 -13.32
CA ILE A 137 4.82 10.67 -13.80
C ILE A 137 5.99 11.33 -14.52
N THR A 138 7.21 11.05 -14.08
CA THR A 138 8.42 11.66 -14.62
C THR A 138 9.00 10.82 -15.77
N GLU A 139 9.96 11.39 -16.51
CA GLU A 139 10.74 10.62 -17.48
C GLU A 139 11.51 9.48 -16.82
N ASP A 140 12.00 9.69 -15.60
CA ASP A 140 12.76 8.70 -14.83
C ASP A 140 11.88 7.50 -14.44
N ASP A 141 10.64 7.76 -14.03
CA ASP A 141 9.67 6.70 -13.70
C ASP A 141 9.36 5.80 -14.90
N VAL A 142 9.37 6.34 -16.12
CA VAL A 142 9.09 5.58 -17.35
C VAL A 142 10.36 4.94 -17.92
N ARG A 143 11.53 5.54 -17.69
CA ARG A 143 12.81 5.04 -18.20
C ARG A 143 13.26 3.75 -17.51
N GLY A 144 12.87 3.53 -16.25
CA GLY A 144 13.19 2.31 -15.50
C GLY A 144 14.49 2.40 -14.69
N PRO A 145 15.15 1.26 -14.39
CA PRO A 145 15.16 0.03 -15.19
C PRO A 145 13.94 -0.87 -14.98
N PHE A 146 13.36 -1.33 -16.09
CA PHE A 146 12.29 -2.33 -16.11
C PHE A 146 12.78 -3.64 -16.72
N ALA A 147 12.46 -4.76 -16.07
CA ALA A 147 12.64 -6.08 -16.63
C ALA A 147 11.49 -6.38 -17.60
N GLU A 148 11.79 -6.89 -18.79
CA GLU A 148 10.75 -7.30 -19.75
C GLU A 148 9.79 -8.33 -19.13
N LYS A 149 10.35 -9.27 -18.36
CA LYS A 149 9.62 -10.27 -17.60
C LYS A 149 10.50 -10.83 -16.49
N ILE A 150 9.88 -11.21 -15.38
CA ILE A 150 10.52 -12.04 -14.35
C ILE A 150 10.20 -13.52 -14.63
N PRO A 151 11.20 -14.36 -14.95
CA PRO A 151 10.99 -15.79 -15.15
C PRO A 151 10.42 -16.46 -13.89
N ALA A 152 9.53 -17.44 -14.08
CA ALA A 152 8.98 -18.21 -12.96
C ALA A 152 10.01 -19.19 -12.35
N LYS A 153 10.97 -19.67 -13.17
CA LYS A 153 12.03 -20.54 -12.69
C LYS A 153 13.14 -19.73 -12.06
N MET A 154 13.59 -20.16 -10.89
CA MET A 154 14.60 -19.45 -10.13
C MET A 154 15.98 -19.50 -10.81
N GLU A 155 16.26 -20.58 -11.56
CA GLU A 155 17.46 -20.72 -12.37
C GLU A 155 17.53 -19.64 -13.46
N ASP A 156 16.43 -19.46 -14.20
CA ASP A 156 16.34 -18.47 -15.29
C ASP A 156 16.40 -17.02 -14.75
N GLN A 157 16.01 -16.79 -13.49
CA GLN A 157 16.16 -15.48 -12.84
C GLN A 157 17.63 -15.10 -12.59
N ALA A 158 18.53 -16.08 -12.46
CA ALA A 158 19.95 -15.83 -12.21
C ALA A 158 20.67 -15.18 -13.41
N ASP A 159 20.10 -15.34 -14.61
CA ASP A 159 20.63 -14.80 -15.86
C ASP A 159 20.24 -13.32 -16.08
N LEU A 160 19.33 -12.78 -15.27
CA LEU A 160 18.93 -11.37 -15.35
C LEU A 160 19.97 -10.45 -14.71
N GLU A 161 20.22 -9.30 -15.33
CA GLU A 161 21.11 -8.26 -14.77
C GLU A 161 20.55 -7.62 -13.49
N THR A 162 19.22 -7.55 -13.39
CA THR A 162 18.48 -7.05 -12.23
C THR A 162 17.10 -7.69 -12.16
N LEU A 163 16.59 -7.88 -10.95
CA LEU A 163 15.21 -8.31 -10.70
C LEU A 163 14.34 -7.07 -10.53
N GLY A 164 14.38 -6.19 -11.54
CA GLY A 164 13.67 -4.92 -11.57
C GLY A 164 12.15 -5.08 -11.59
N TYR A 165 11.43 -3.96 -11.44
CA TYR A 165 9.99 -3.92 -11.74
C TYR A 165 9.75 -4.30 -13.20
N THR A 166 8.55 -4.76 -13.55
CA THR A 166 8.23 -5.11 -14.95
C THR A 166 7.62 -3.96 -15.74
N ASN A 167 7.10 -2.94 -15.08
CA ASN A 167 6.50 -1.76 -15.70
C ASN A 167 6.34 -0.60 -14.71
N PRO A 168 6.11 0.64 -15.20
CA PRO A 168 5.90 1.81 -14.34
C PRO A 168 4.74 1.67 -13.35
N ARG A 169 3.65 1.00 -13.71
CA ARG A 169 2.49 0.82 -12.81
C ARG A 169 2.85 -0.01 -11.58
N GLU A 170 3.61 -1.09 -11.76
CA GLU A 170 4.12 -1.90 -10.64
C GLU A 170 5.04 -1.07 -9.75
N MET A 171 5.99 -0.35 -10.34
CA MET A 171 6.91 0.52 -9.59
C MET A 171 6.17 1.62 -8.83
N LEU A 172 5.22 2.31 -9.47
CA LEU A 172 4.46 3.41 -8.86
C LEU A 172 3.55 2.88 -7.74
N ALA A 173 2.94 1.71 -7.92
CA ALA A 173 2.14 1.09 -6.88
C ALA A 173 2.97 0.82 -5.62
N GLU A 174 4.13 0.15 -5.76
CA GLU A 174 5.01 -0.08 -4.61
C GLU A 174 5.62 1.20 -4.04
N ARG A 175 5.97 2.17 -4.90
CA ARG A 175 6.51 3.47 -4.50
C ARG A 175 5.59 4.18 -3.51
N PHE A 176 4.27 4.07 -3.70
CA PHE A 176 3.26 4.70 -2.85
C PHE A 176 2.53 3.69 -1.96
N HIS A 177 3.09 2.48 -1.76
CA HIS A 177 2.57 1.43 -0.87
C HIS A 177 1.16 0.90 -1.24
N MET A 178 0.76 1.08 -2.50
CA MET A 178 -0.56 0.71 -3.01
C MET A 178 -0.53 -0.67 -3.67
N SER A 179 -1.67 -1.34 -3.67
CA SER A 179 -1.92 -2.38 -4.67
C SER A 179 -2.04 -1.76 -6.06
N ARG A 180 -1.60 -2.50 -7.10
CA ARG A 180 -1.75 -2.09 -8.50
C ARG A 180 -3.22 -1.91 -8.88
N ASP A 181 -4.11 -2.72 -8.31
CA ASP A 181 -5.56 -2.61 -8.53
C ASP A 181 -6.11 -1.30 -7.97
N LEU A 182 -5.74 -0.92 -6.75
CA LEU A 182 -6.16 0.37 -6.19
C LEU A 182 -5.59 1.55 -6.98
N LEU A 183 -4.32 1.47 -7.37
CA LEU A 183 -3.69 2.50 -8.20
C LEU A 183 -4.43 2.68 -9.52
N SER A 184 -4.79 1.58 -10.20
CA SER A 184 -5.62 1.62 -11.40
C SER A 184 -7.04 2.11 -11.13
N ALA A 185 -7.67 1.72 -10.02
CA ALA A 185 -9.03 2.13 -9.68
C ALA A 185 -9.15 3.65 -9.40
N LEU A 186 -8.13 4.25 -8.77
CA LEU A 186 -8.04 5.70 -8.57
C LEU A 186 -7.71 6.48 -9.85
N ASN A 187 -7.21 5.80 -10.88
CA ASN A 187 -6.70 6.40 -12.11
C ASN A 187 -7.19 5.62 -13.35
N PRO A 188 -8.52 5.51 -13.57
CA PRO A 188 -9.09 4.61 -14.58
C PRO A 188 -8.64 4.94 -16.01
N ASP A 189 -8.32 6.21 -16.29
CA ASP A 189 -7.94 6.69 -17.63
C ASP A 189 -6.43 6.98 -17.77
N ALA A 190 -5.62 6.66 -16.75
CA ALA A 190 -4.20 7.03 -16.76
C ALA A 190 -3.33 6.10 -17.60
N ALA A 191 -2.49 6.71 -18.44
CA ALA A 191 -1.38 6.03 -19.11
C ALA A 191 -0.13 6.07 -18.21
N PHE A 192 0.09 5.00 -17.43
CA PHE A 192 1.20 4.92 -16.46
C PHE A 192 2.59 4.93 -17.10
N ASP A 193 2.69 4.67 -18.40
CA ASP A 193 3.91 4.65 -19.20
C ASP A 193 4.18 5.97 -19.95
N LYS A 194 3.38 7.02 -19.69
CA LYS A 194 3.52 8.31 -20.35
C LYS A 194 3.98 9.39 -19.36
N PRO A 195 5.19 9.96 -19.53
CA PRO A 195 5.65 11.10 -18.73
C PRO A 195 4.69 12.30 -18.84
N GLY A 196 4.55 13.05 -17.76
CA GLY A 196 3.62 14.17 -17.64
C GLY A 196 2.18 13.77 -17.31
N THR A 197 1.85 12.48 -17.28
CA THR A 197 0.54 12.02 -16.81
C THR A 197 0.43 12.29 -15.31
N VAL A 198 -0.64 12.98 -14.90
CA VAL A 198 -0.95 13.23 -13.49
C VAL A 198 -1.82 12.09 -12.98
N ILE A 199 -1.44 11.51 -11.85
CA ILE A 199 -2.13 10.41 -11.20
C ILE A 199 -2.39 10.71 -9.72
N ALA A 200 -3.48 10.21 -9.19
CA ALA A 200 -3.80 10.21 -7.76
C ALA A 200 -3.11 9.02 -7.07
N VAL A 201 -2.33 9.31 -6.02
CA VAL A 201 -1.56 8.31 -5.26
C VAL A 201 -1.74 8.50 -3.76
N ALA A 202 -1.51 7.44 -2.99
CA ALA A 202 -1.43 7.51 -1.54
C ALA A 202 -0.29 8.45 -1.14
N ALA A 203 -0.60 9.41 -0.27
CA ALA A 203 0.35 10.40 0.22
C ALA A 203 1.15 9.84 1.41
N VAL A 204 1.92 8.79 1.17
CA VAL A 204 2.82 8.15 2.14
C VAL A 204 4.28 8.49 1.81
N PRO A 205 5.23 8.33 2.76
CA PRO A 205 6.66 8.46 2.45
C PRO A 205 7.03 7.47 1.32
N PRO A 206 7.50 7.95 0.15
CA PRO A 206 7.72 7.06 -0.98
C PRO A 206 8.79 6.00 -0.69
N LEU A 207 8.58 4.78 -1.20
CA LEU A 207 9.61 3.75 -1.21
C LEU A 207 10.75 4.16 -2.15
N GLU A 208 11.85 4.59 -1.54
CA GLU A 208 13.09 4.92 -2.26
C GLU A 208 13.91 3.65 -2.58
N SER A 209 14.54 3.62 -3.75
CA SER A 209 15.52 2.60 -4.11
C SER A 209 16.91 2.92 -3.53
N GLY A 210 17.86 2.02 -3.71
CA GLY A 210 19.26 2.26 -3.35
C GLY A 210 19.62 1.97 -1.90
N LYS A 211 20.93 1.82 -1.69
CA LYS A 211 21.58 1.64 -0.40
C LYS A 211 21.77 2.97 0.32
N LEU A 212 21.47 2.98 1.61
CA LEU A 212 21.74 4.14 2.47
C LEU A 212 23.14 4.07 3.06
N LYS A 213 23.73 5.23 3.35
CA LYS A 213 25.06 5.28 3.96
C LYS A 213 24.95 4.86 5.42
N GLY A 214 25.92 4.11 5.94
CA GLY A 214 25.86 3.62 7.33
C GLY A 214 25.68 4.71 8.40
N LYS A 215 26.15 5.94 8.15
CA LYS A 215 25.94 7.10 9.03
C LYS A 215 24.49 7.62 9.09
N GLU A 216 23.66 7.21 8.14
CA GLU A 216 22.22 7.54 8.05
C GLU A 216 21.36 6.48 8.78
N LEU A 217 22.01 5.47 9.38
CA LEU A 217 21.36 4.35 10.07
C LEU A 217 21.87 4.21 11.52
N PRO A 218 21.01 3.75 12.46
CA PRO A 218 19.55 3.73 12.35
C PRO A 218 18.96 5.14 12.48
N LYS A 219 17.85 5.40 11.80
CA LYS A 219 17.01 6.60 11.98
C LYS A 219 16.23 6.53 13.29
N ALA A 220 15.83 7.68 13.82
CA ALA A 220 14.90 7.75 14.94
C ALA A 220 13.45 7.59 14.46
N PRO A 221 12.57 6.91 15.23
CA PRO A 221 12.83 6.25 16.51
C PRO A 221 13.56 4.91 16.34
N LYS A 222 14.46 4.59 17.27
CA LYS A 222 15.28 3.37 17.19
C LYS A 222 14.52 2.14 17.69
N VAL A 223 14.60 1.05 16.94
CA VAL A 223 14.01 -0.25 17.29
C VAL A 223 15.09 -1.13 17.93
N SER A 224 14.89 -1.46 19.21
CA SER A 224 15.80 -2.34 19.98
C SER A 224 15.22 -3.73 20.23
N ARG A 225 13.92 -3.92 19.97
CA ARG A 225 13.23 -5.19 20.15
C ARG A 225 12.17 -5.40 19.07
N ILE A 226 12.09 -6.61 18.55
CA ILE A 226 11.13 -7.04 17.54
C ILE A 226 10.41 -8.27 18.08
N GLU A 227 9.08 -8.28 17.99
CA GLU A 227 8.27 -9.49 18.16
C GLU A 227 7.80 -9.96 16.80
N VAL A 228 7.96 -11.24 16.52
CA VAL A 228 7.42 -11.93 15.34
C VAL A 228 6.34 -12.87 15.84
N ASP A 229 5.09 -12.57 15.55
CA ASP A 229 3.95 -13.36 16.03
C ASP A 229 3.40 -14.26 14.94
N LYS A 230 3.55 -15.58 15.13
CA LYS A 230 3.14 -16.60 14.17
C LYS A 230 1.61 -16.74 14.09
N ALA A 231 0.89 -16.47 15.17
CA ALA A 231 -0.56 -16.67 15.23
C ALA A 231 -1.29 -15.50 14.58
N SER A 232 -0.94 -14.27 14.96
CA SER A 232 -1.51 -13.05 14.37
C SER A 232 -0.85 -12.63 13.05
N ARG A 233 0.27 -13.27 12.67
CA ARG A 233 1.01 -13.07 11.42
C ARG A 233 1.49 -11.63 11.25
N ASP A 234 2.15 -11.12 12.28
CA ASP A 234 2.68 -9.78 12.27
C ASP A 234 4.09 -9.68 12.88
N VAL A 235 4.71 -8.54 12.61
CA VAL A 235 5.94 -8.09 13.20
C VAL A 235 5.67 -6.79 13.94
N ARG A 236 5.98 -6.76 15.23
CA ARG A 236 5.86 -5.57 16.09
C ARG A 236 7.24 -5.09 16.50
N ALA A 237 7.51 -3.80 16.31
CA ALA A 237 8.79 -3.18 16.61
C ALA A 237 8.68 -2.24 17.81
N PHE A 238 9.60 -2.37 18.75
CA PHE A 238 9.58 -1.65 20.03
C PHE A 238 10.88 -0.89 20.28
N ASP A 239 10.76 0.22 21.01
CA ASP A 239 11.91 0.91 21.57
C ASP A 239 12.47 0.18 22.80
N LYS A 240 13.49 0.78 23.41
CA LYS A 240 14.15 0.24 24.61
C LYS A 240 13.26 0.28 25.86
N GLY A 241 12.28 1.18 25.89
CA GLY A 241 11.30 1.32 26.96
C GLY A 241 10.10 0.38 26.82
N GLY A 242 10.02 -0.40 25.74
CA GLY A 242 8.89 -1.29 25.47
C GLY A 242 7.70 -0.59 24.80
N LYS A 243 7.86 0.66 24.35
CA LYS A 243 6.82 1.34 23.56
C LYS A 243 6.74 0.72 22.18
N LEU A 244 5.53 0.38 21.73
CA LEU A 244 5.26 -0.05 20.37
C LEU A 244 5.50 1.13 19.42
N LEU A 245 6.48 0.98 18.52
CA LEU A 245 6.87 1.99 17.54
C LEU A 245 6.26 1.74 16.18
N ALA A 246 6.11 0.47 15.79
CA ALA A 246 5.58 0.10 14.50
C ALA A 246 4.96 -1.30 14.51
N TYR A 247 4.02 -1.51 13.59
CA TYR A 247 3.34 -2.76 13.32
C TYR A 247 3.42 -3.05 11.81
N TYR A 248 3.73 -4.29 11.44
CA TYR A 248 3.80 -4.74 10.05
C TYR A 248 3.12 -6.10 9.89
N PRO A 249 2.15 -6.26 8.97
CA PRO A 249 1.67 -7.58 8.62
C PRO A 249 2.78 -8.39 7.96
N ALA A 250 2.77 -9.70 8.17
CA ALA A 250 3.83 -10.57 7.71
C ALA A 250 3.29 -11.89 7.15
N SER A 251 3.97 -12.42 6.14
CA SER A 251 3.86 -13.83 5.78
C SER A 251 4.94 -14.62 6.49
N ILE A 252 4.54 -15.47 7.43
CA ILE A 252 5.43 -16.22 8.31
C ILE A 252 5.39 -17.71 7.90
N GLY A 253 6.42 -18.48 8.26
CA GLY A 253 6.57 -19.88 7.83
C GLY A 253 5.33 -20.74 8.11
N SER A 254 4.97 -21.60 7.15
CA SER A 254 3.85 -22.54 7.27
C SER A 254 4.07 -23.59 8.35
N GLU A 255 3.03 -24.35 8.70
CA GLU A 255 3.19 -25.52 9.59
C GLU A 255 4.19 -26.56 9.05
N GLU A 256 4.31 -26.69 7.72
CA GLU A 256 5.28 -27.58 7.07
C GLU A 256 6.72 -27.06 7.14
N LYS A 257 6.91 -25.73 7.22
CA LYS A 257 8.20 -25.06 7.34
C LYS A 257 8.09 -23.89 8.32
N PRO A 258 7.97 -24.18 9.63
CA PRO A 258 7.66 -23.17 10.62
C PRO A 258 8.79 -22.16 10.75
N ALA A 259 8.43 -20.92 11.05
CA ALA A 259 9.41 -19.95 11.53
C ALA A 259 10.04 -20.45 12.85
N PRO A 260 11.25 -19.98 13.18
CA PRO A 260 11.92 -20.39 14.42
C PRO A 260 11.10 -20.06 15.67
N SER A 261 11.46 -20.70 16.79
CA SER A 261 10.94 -20.36 18.12
C SER A 261 12.06 -19.81 19.01
N GLY A 262 11.70 -19.09 20.07
CA GLY A 262 12.65 -18.54 21.04
C GLY A 262 13.13 -17.13 20.68
N GLU A 263 14.39 -16.84 20.97
CA GLU A 263 15.00 -15.52 20.75
C GLU A 263 16.16 -15.57 19.75
N ALA A 264 16.27 -14.51 18.97
CA ALA A 264 17.38 -14.22 18.07
C ALA A 264 17.85 -12.77 18.25
N LYS A 265 18.92 -12.41 17.55
CA LYS A 265 19.42 -11.04 17.47
C LYS A 265 19.61 -10.62 16.03
N VAL A 266 19.37 -9.35 15.75
CA VAL A 266 19.70 -8.73 14.46
C VAL A 266 21.22 -8.66 14.31
N LYS A 267 21.75 -9.28 13.26
CA LYS A 267 23.19 -9.36 12.97
C LYS A 267 23.65 -8.26 12.02
N GLY A 268 22.77 -7.84 11.11
CA GLY A 268 23.03 -6.79 10.14
C GLY A 268 21.84 -6.58 9.21
N VAL A 269 21.95 -5.56 8.37
CA VAL A 269 20.96 -5.20 7.36
C VAL A 269 21.67 -5.11 6.01
N ALA A 270 21.10 -5.71 4.98
CA ALA A 270 21.52 -5.56 3.60
C ALA A 270 20.39 -4.93 2.79
N PHE A 271 20.66 -3.75 2.22
CA PHE A 271 19.80 -3.11 1.22
C PHE A 271 20.20 -3.61 -0.16
N GLU A 272 19.20 -3.83 -1.01
CA GLU A 272 19.35 -4.41 -2.35
C GLU A 272 20.21 -5.68 -2.32
N PRO A 273 19.79 -6.70 -1.54
CA PRO A 273 20.55 -7.93 -1.40
C PRO A 273 20.55 -8.74 -2.70
N THR A 274 21.63 -9.44 -2.96
CA THR A 274 21.60 -10.61 -3.85
C THR A 274 20.96 -11.78 -3.11
N TYR A 275 20.36 -12.72 -3.85
CA TYR A 275 19.87 -13.98 -3.28
C TYR A 275 20.71 -15.16 -3.78
N THR A 276 21.35 -15.90 -2.90
CA THR A 276 22.11 -17.09 -3.26
C THR A 276 21.31 -18.35 -2.95
N TYR A 277 20.92 -19.08 -3.99
CA TYR A 277 20.30 -20.38 -3.85
C TYR A 277 21.34 -21.43 -3.46
N ASN A 278 21.00 -22.27 -2.47
CA ASN A 278 21.80 -23.43 -2.10
C ASN A 278 21.02 -24.73 -2.40
N PRO A 279 21.55 -25.61 -3.29
CA PRO A 279 20.88 -26.85 -3.71
C PRO A 279 20.59 -27.81 -2.55
N LYS A 280 21.26 -27.66 -1.40
CA LYS A 280 20.98 -28.44 -0.19
C LYS A 280 19.55 -28.28 0.33
N TYR A 281 18.89 -27.15 0.05
CA TYR A 281 17.52 -26.91 0.51
C TYR A 281 16.43 -27.49 -0.40
N GLN A 282 16.79 -27.97 -1.59
CA GLN A 282 15.89 -28.72 -2.50
C GLN A 282 14.51 -28.05 -2.68
N PHE A 283 14.51 -26.75 -2.99
CA PHE A 283 13.26 -26.01 -3.20
C PHE A 283 12.41 -26.65 -4.30
N ALA A 284 11.10 -26.75 -4.04
CA ALA A 284 10.16 -27.28 -5.01
C ALA A 284 10.24 -26.49 -6.32
N GLY A 285 10.39 -27.19 -7.44
CA GLY A 285 10.50 -26.59 -8.77
C GLY A 285 11.91 -26.19 -9.21
N VAL A 286 12.90 -26.17 -8.31
CA VAL A 286 14.31 -25.88 -8.66
C VAL A 286 15.07 -27.20 -8.88
N LYS A 287 15.66 -27.35 -10.07
CA LYS A 287 16.37 -28.56 -10.51
C LYS A 287 17.89 -28.42 -10.43
N SER A 288 18.40 -27.20 -10.27
CA SER A 288 19.85 -26.97 -10.19
C SER A 288 20.49 -27.76 -9.04
N LYS A 289 21.63 -28.39 -9.32
CA LYS A 289 22.49 -29.04 -8.33
C LYS A 289 23.66 -28.15 -7.90
N GLU A 290 23.79 -26.98 -8.51
CA GLU A 290 24.83 -26.00 -8.25
C GLU A 290 24.25 -24.75 -7.58
N THR A 291 25.08 -24.08 -6.78
CA THR A 291 24.74 -22.77 -6.22
C THR A 291 24.69 -21.75 -7.34
N PHE A 292 23.68 -20.91 -7.35
CA PHE A 292 23.59 -19.75 -8.24
C PHE A 292 23.13 -18.53 -7.45
N THR A 293 23.40 -17.34 -7.99
CA THR A 293 23.09 -16.07 -7.33
C THR A 293 22.20 -15.23 -8.23
N ILE A 294 21.07 -14.81 -7.68
CA ILE A 294 20.10 -13.91 -8.29
C ILE A 294 20.47 -12.48 -7.91
N LYS A 295 20.47 -11.59 -8.90
CA LYS A 295 20.82 -10.17 -8.74
C LYS A 295 19.79 -9.41 -7.91
N PRO A 296 20.14 -8.25 -7.34
CA PRO A 296 19.20 -7.44 -6.56
C PRO A 296 18.03 -6.93 -7.38
N GLY A 297 16.98 -6.49 -6.69
CA GLY A 297 15.83 -5.81 -7.27
C GLY A 297 14.55 -6.06 -6.46
N PRO A 298 13.48 -5.30 -6.69
CA PRO A 298 12.20 -5.47 -5.99
C PRO A 298 11.57 -6.86 -6.22
N ASN A 299 11.79 -7.47 -7.39
CA ASN A 299 11.34 -8.81 -7.73
C ASN A 299 12.31 -9.93 -7.32
N ASN A 300 13.34 -9.61 -6.52
CA ASN A 300 14.22 -10.61 -5.94
C ASN A 300 13.44 -11.45 -4.91
N PRO A 301 13.73 -12.76 -4.73
CA PRO A 301 13.05 -13.61 -3.74
C PRO A 301 13.05 -13.10 -2.29
N VAL A 302 14.00 -12.23 -1.93
CA VAL A 302 14.06 -11.57 -0.61
C VAL A 302 13.76 -10.07 -0.68
N GLY A 303 13.28 -9.58 -1.82
CA GLY A 303 12.90 -8.19 -2.07
C GLY A 303 14.07 -7.22 -1.94
N VAL A 304 13.74 -5.99 -1.54
CA VAL A 304 14.70 -4.87 -1.50
C VAL A 304 15.57 -4.81 -0.24
N VAL A 305 15.26 -5.61 0.78
CA VAL A 305 15.93 -5.58 2.09
C VAL A 305 16.00 -6.98 2.70
N TRP A 306 17.15 -7.29 3.29
CA TRP A 306 17.37 -8.45 4.18
C TRP A 306 17.87 -7.98 5.55
N ILE A 307 17.15 -8.33 6.62
CA ILE A 307 17.56 -8.14 8.01
C ILE A 307 17.99 -9.50 8.54
N ASP A 308 19.30 -9.66 8.72
CA ASP A 308 19.92 -10.93 9.09
C ASP A 308 19.73 -11.23 10.58
N LEU A 309 19.34 -12.47 10.91
CA LEU A 309 19.16 -12.92 12.29
C LEU A 309 20.31 -13.82 12.74
N SER A 310 20.51 -13.95 14.05
CA SER A 310 21.50 -14.85 14.63
C SER A 310 21.20 -16.34 14.41
N ILE A 311 20.09 -16.67 13.76
CA ILE A 311 19.71 -18.02 13.36
C ILE A 311 20.17 -18.21 11.91
N PRO A 312 21.04 -19.19 11.62
CA PRO A 312 21.61 -19.37 10.28
C PRO A 312 20.54 -19.47 9.20
N SER A 313 20.65 -18.65 8.16
CA SER A 313 19.76 -18.62 6.98
C SER A 313 18.35 -18.06 7.23
N TYR A 314 18.08 -17.49 8.41
CA TYR A 314 16.81 -16.82 8.69
C TYR A 314 16.97 -15.31 8.71
N GLY A 315 15.96 -14.62 8.18
CA GLY A 315 15.91 -13.18 8.09
C GLY A 315 14.49 -12.65 8.06
N ILE A 316 14.35 -11.37 8.39
CA ILE A 316 13.16 -10.57 8.08
C ILE A 316 13.45 -9.82 6.80
N HIS A 317 12.61 -9.94 5.78
CA HIS A 317 12.95 -9.45 4.45
C HIS A 317 11.74 -8.98 3.63
N GLY A 318 12.00 -8.31 2.51
CA GLY A 318 10.98 -7.88 1.55
C GLY A 318 10.44 -9.06 0.72
N THR A 319 9.78 -8.80 -0.40
CA THR A 319 9.20 -9.88 -1.22
C THR A 319 8.98 -9.41 -2.65
N PRO A 320 9.03 -10.31 -3.65
CA PRO A 320 8.61 -9.98 -5.02
C PRO A 320 7.09 -9.83 -5.16
N ASP A 321 6.30 -10.22 -4.15
CA ASP A 321 4.85 -10.12 -4.17
C ASP A 321 4.28 -9.37 -2.93
N PRO A 322 4.50 -8.04 -2.77
CA PRO A 322 4.07 -7.33 -1.56
C PRO A 322 2.56 -7.39 -1.29
N GLU A 323 1.74 -7.42 -2.35
CA GLU A 323 0.27 -7.50 -2.27
C GLU A 323 -0.24 -8.81 -1.63
N LYS A 324 0.61 -9.85 -1.52
CA LYS A 324 0.29 -11.17 -0.96
C LYS A 324 0.75 -11.36 0.50
N VAL A 325 1.41 -10.36 1.09
CA VAL A 325 1.87 -10.41 2.48
C VAL A 325 0.69 -10.52 3.44
N GLY A 326 0.77 -11.45 4.40
CA GLY A 326 -0.31 -11.76 5.35
C GLY A 326 -1.45 -12.61 4.76
N LYS A 327 -1.46 -12.83 3.44
CA LYS A 327 -2.48 -13.63 2.72
C LYS A 327 -1.98 -15.03 2.33
N THR A 328 -0.69 -15.29 2.51
CA THR A 328 -0.01 -16.54 2.14
C THR A 328 1.02 -16.93 3.20
N GLU A 329 1.35 -18.22 3.30
CA GLU A 329 2.46 -18.68 4.15
C GLU A 329 3.81 -18.57 3.43
N SER A 330 4.88 -18.44 4.21
CA SER A 330 6.24 -18.52 3.70
C SER A 330 6.84 -19.93 3.85
N HIS A 331 8.04 -20.14 3.32
CA HIS A 331 8.81 -21.38 3.50
C HIS A 331 9.79 -21.30 4.69
N GLY A 332 9.44 -20.54 5.73
CA GLY A 332 10.19 -20.44 7.00
C GLY A 332 10.73 -19.04 7.35
N CYS A 333 10.81 -18.12 6.38
CA CYS A 333 11.28 -16.74 6.60
C CYS A 333 10.15 -15.78 6.97
N ILE A 334 10.48 -14.56 7.43
CA ILE A 334 9.50 -13.53 7.77
C ILE A 334 9.47 -12.54 6.60
N ARG A 335 8.39 -12.58 5.81
CA ARG A 335 8.23 -11.71 4.64
C ARG A 335 7.34 -10.52 4.99
N LEU A 336 7.86 -9.33 4.75
CA LEU A 336 7.12 -8.08 4.81
C LEU A 336 6.97 -7.52 3.39
N THR A 337 6.14 -6.50 3.23
CA THR A 337 6.16 -5.70 1.99
C THR A 337 7.53 -5.04 1.85
N ASN A 338 7.90 -4.63 0.64
CA ASN A 338 9.21 -4.02 0.39
C ASN A 338 9.41 -2.72 1.18
N TRP A 339 8.34 -1.91 1.33
CA TRP A 339 8.39 -0.68 2.11
C TRP A 339 8.42 -0.94 3.63
N ASP A 340 7.67 -1.90 4.14
CA ASP A 340 7.71 -2.26 5.57
C ASP A 340 9.08 -2.83 5.96
N ALA A 341 9.65 -3.71 5.11
CA ALA A 341 10.99 -4.23 5.31
C ALA A 341 12.03 -3.10 5.34
N ARG A 342 11.90 -2.13 4.43
CA ARG A 342 12.79 -0.96 4.39
C ARG A 342 12.60 -0.05 5.59
N ASP A 343 11.37 0.21 6.03
CA ASP A 343 11.10 1.00 7.23
C ASP A 343 11.69 0.34 8.48
N LEU A 344 11.50 -0.97 8.67
CA LEU A 344 12.11 -1.68 9.79
C LEU A 344 13.65 -1.63 9.73
N ALA A 345 14.24 -1.87 8.56
CA ALA A 345 15.68 -1.81 8.33
C ALA A 345 16.29 -0.42 8.60
N LEU A 346 15.53 0.64 8.36
CA LEU A 346 15.93 2.01 8.64
C LEU A 346 16.07 2.29 10.14
N HIS A 347 15.31 1.60 10.98
CA HIS A 347 15.16 1.92 12.40
C HIS A 347 15.79 0.87 13.33
N VAL A 348 16.00 -0.35 12.85
CA VAL A 348 16.50 -1.46 13.67
C VAL A 348 17.97 -1.31 14.04
N GLU A 349 18.24 -1.48 15.33
CA GLU A 349 19.61 -1.51 15.84
C GLU A 349 20.25 -2.88 15.63
N ARG A 350 21.54 -2.89 15.29
CA ARG A 350 22.32 -4.12 15.35
C ARG A 350 22.31 -4.65 16.79
N GLY A 351 22.00 -5.93 16.95
CA GLY A 351 21.86 -6.56 18.25
C GLY A 351 20.46 -6.45 18.87
N ALA A 352 19.51 -5.76 18.20
CA ALA A 352 18.11 -5.77 18.61
C ALA A 352 17.61 -7.21 18.80
N THR A 353 16.90 -7.45 19.90
CA THR A 353 16.35 -8.78 20.21
C THR A 353 15.15 -9.04 19.32
N VAL A 354 15.06 -10.26 18.77
CA VAL A 354 13.91 -10.73 18.00
C VAL A 354 13.32 -11.91 18.75
N SER A 355 12.07 -11.81 19.22
CA SER A 355 11.39 -12.90 19.90
C SER A 355 10.26 -13.45 19.04
N PHE A 356 10.19 -14.77 18.92
CA PHE A 356 9.14 -15.47 18.17
C PHE A 356 8.00 -15.86 19.12
N LYS A 357 6.78 -15.46 18.79
CA LYS A 357 5.56 -15.61 19.59
C LYS A 357 4.53 -16.49 18.87
N ASP A 358 3.59 -17.02 19.65
CA ASP A 358 2.44 -17.83 19.22
C ASP A 358 1.18 -17.32 19.94
N GLU A 359 1.01 -15.99 20.05
CA GLU A 359 0.07 -15.33 20.98
C GLU A 359 -1.25 -14.88 20.33
#